data_AF-A0A0A2B9B3-F1
#
_entry.id   AF-A0A0A2B9B3-F1
#
_cell.length_a   1.000
_cell.length_b   1.000
_cell.length_c   1.000
_cell.angle_alpha   90.00
_cell.angle_beta   90.00
_cell.angle_gamma   90.00
#
_symmetry.space_group_name_H-M   'P 1'
#
loop_
_entity.id
_entity.type
_entity.pdbx_description
1 polymer ?
#
loop_
_entity_poly.entity_id
_entity_poly.type
_entity_poly.pdbx_seq_one_letter_code
_entity_poly.pdbx_strand_id
1 'polypeptide(L)'
;MIIKNNTSKLIVTLSFLLILPFVQKQWFNLYSLNINDISFYSILYYLSGAICPSLVCLNSLKNYTYYKFNKDKIDSIKVIKGKRLLFLVAINLIFLSYLIADYIYINFDLILNLFLEGINVPKPDIQQLSFFIFLISILLIFKRSRFLLKKIILINFILISLCLWHLQIDNISVDDQFHIYRYFGLNDLNLINLFILVTIEISFYTWSFISYKTNLSDWIVPKPQREDIAPFLNIFIFYFFIIIYYSILT
;
A
#
# COMPACT_ATOMS: atom_id res chain seq x y z
N MET A 1 -28.50 -8.34 3.16
CA MET A 1 -27.49 -9.36 2.81
C MET A 1 -26.86 -9.85 4.09
N ILE A 2 -27.27 -11.03 4.58
CA ILE A 2 -26.62 -11.67 5.73
C ILE A 2 -25.24 -12.08 5.24
N ILE A 3 -24.21 -11.33 5.63
CA ILE A 3 -22.83 -11.78 5.50
C ILE A 3 -22.79 -13.07 6.31
N LYS A 4 -22.75 -14.22 5.64
CA LYS A 4 -22.56 -15.54 6.25
C LYS A 4 -21.12 -15.54 6.77
N ASN A 5 -20.95 -14.90 7.91
CA ASN A 5 -19.68 -14.41 8.36
C ASN A 5 -18.94 -15.58 9.00
N ASN A 6 -17.76 -15.84 8.46
CA ASN A 6 -16.75 -16.72 9.00
C ASN A 6 -16.15 -16.05 10.26
N THR A 7 -17.00 -15.62 11.20
CA THR A 7 -16.63 -14.82 12.37
C THR A 7 -15.50 -15.48 13.15
N SER A 8 -15.54 -16.81 13.29
CA SER A 8 -14.48 -17.59 13.89
C SER A 8 -13.14 -17.44 13.16
N LYS A 9 -13.11 -17.55 11.82
CA LYS A 9 -11.88 -17.35 11.04
C LYS A 9 -11.34 -15.94 11.16
N LEU A 10 -12.21 -14.92 11.20
CA LEU A 10 -11.83 -13.53 11.36
C LEU A 10 -11.26 -13.25 12.76
N ILE A 11 -11.91 -13.76 13.81
CA ILE A 11 -11.41 -13.68 15.19
C ILE A 11 -10.07 -14.39 15.33
N VAL A 12 -9.91 -15.58 14.75
CA VAL A 12 -8.64 -16.33 14.77
C VAL A 12 -7.55 -15.57 14.03
N THR A 13 -7.83 -15.02 12.85
CA THR A 13 -6.83 -14.22 12.12
C THR A 13 -6.44 -12.95 12.88
N LEU A 14 -7.40 -12.27 13.51
CA LEU A 14 -7.13 -11.11 14.35
C LEU A 14 -6.31 -11.46 15.60
N SER A 15 -6.60 -12.58 16.26
CA SER A 15 -5.80 -13.03 17.42
C SER A 15 -4.37 -13.38 17.02
N PHE A 16 -4.16 -14.02 15.86
CA PHE A 16 -2.81 -14.27 15.35
C PHE A 16 -2.07 -12.97 15.03
N LEU A 17 -2.75 -12.00 14.43
CA LEU A 17 -2.20 -10.66 14.19
C LEU A 17 -1.75 -9.99 15.50
N LEU A 18 -2.46 -10.15 16.60
CA LEU A 18 -2.05 -9.54 17.87
C LEU A 18 -0.87 -10.26 18.55
N ILE A 19 -0.68 -11.56 18.32
CA ILE A 19 0.40 -12.36 18.95
C ILE A 19 1.72 -12.26 18.18
N LEU A 20 1.64 -12.23 16.86
CA LEU A 20 2.81 -12.21 15.97
C LEU A 20 3.86 -11.11 16.27
N PRO A 21 3.50 -9.84 16.60
CA PRO A 21 4.51 -8.82 16.85
C PRO A 21 5.31 -9.11 18.13
N PHE A 22 4.70 -9.74 19.14
CA PHE A 22 5.44 -10.20 20.33
C PHE A 22 6.45 -11.29 19.97
N VAL A 23 6.05 -12.26 19.15
CA VAL A 23 6.94 -13.34 18.68
C VAL A 23 8.12 -12.77 17.90
N GLN A 24 7.86 -11.82 16.99
CA GLN A 24 8.90 -11.15 16.22
C GLN A 24 9.88 -10.39 17.13
N LYS A 25 9.40 -9.65 18.14
CA LYS A 25 10.24 -8.94 19.12
C LYS A 25 11.11 -9.89 19.94
N GLN A 26 10.60 -11.07 20.30
CA GLN A 26 11.39 -12.10 20.97
C GLN A 26 12.53 -12.61 20.09
N TRP A 27 12.29 -12.87 18.80
CA TRP A 27 13.36 -13.27 17.88
C TRP A 27 14.43 -12.20 17.73
N PHE A 28 14.03 -10.92 17.66
CA PHE A 28 14.96 -9.80 17.63
C PHE A 28 15.85 -9.74 18.88
N ASN A 29 15.24 -9.87 20.07
CA ASN A 29 15.99 -9.87 21.32
C ASN A 29 16.95 -11.07 21.43
N LEU A 30 16.56 -12.25 20.95
CA LEU A 30 17.44 -13.41 20.91
C LEU A 30 18.57 -13.24 19.90
N TYR A 31 18.29 -12.59 18.77
CA TYR A 31 19.30 -12.23 17.79
C TYR A 31 20.33 -11.25 18.38
N SER A 32 19.89 -10.19 19.05
CA SER A 32 20.80 -9.17 19.62
C SER A 32 21.68 -9.69 20.76
N LEU A 33 21.28 -10.79 21.41
CA LEU A 33 22.10 -11.49 22.41
C LEU A 33 23.12 -12.47 21.79
N ASN A 34 23.02 -12.75 20.50
CA ASN A 34 23.89 -13.67 19.82
C ASN A 34 25.13 -12.96 19.28
N ILE A 35 26.29 -13.61 19.42
CA ILE A 35 27.59 -13.04 19.02
C ILE A 35 27.87 -13.28 17.53
N ASN A 36 27.14 -14.20 16.87
CA ASN A 36 27.33 -14.51 15.45
C ASN A 36 26.39 -13.68 14.55
N ASP A 37 26.96 -12.98 13.58
CA ASP A 37 26.26 -12.09 12.62
C ASP A 37 25.14 -12.79 11.83
N ILE A 38 25.34 -14.07 11.46
CA ILE A 38 24.33 -14.90 10.79
C ILE A 38 23.93 -16.03 11.73
N SER A 39 22.80 -15.86 12.41
CA SER A 39 22.28 -16.85 13.32
C SER A 39 20.90 -17.35 12.92
N PHE A 40 20.54 -18.53 13.40
CA PHE A 40 19.19 -19.07 13.23
C PHE A 40 18.10 -18.07 13.65
N TYR A 41 18.39 -17.22 14.64
CA TYR A 41 17.47 -16.17 15.11
C TYR A 41 17.27 -15.04 14.10
N SER A 42 18.28 -14.64 13.31
CA SER A 42 18.07 -13.64 12.25
C SER A 42 17.16 -14.16 11.15
N ILE A 43 17.31 -15.43 10.77
CA ILE A 43 16.42 -16.10 9.80
C ILE A 43 14.98 -16.11 10.32
N LEU A 44 14.77 -16.49 11.59
CA LEU A 44 13.45 -16.48 12.21
C LEU A 44 12.85 -15.07 12.30
N TYR A 45 13.67 -14.06 12.61
CA TYR A 45 13.23 -12.67 12.61
C TYR A 45 12.73 -12.24 11.23
N TYR A 46 13.52 -12.43 10.16
CA TYR A 46 13.11 -12.09 8.79
C TYR A 46 11.85 -12.82 8.35
N LEU A 47 11.77 -14.14 8.61
CA LEU A 47 10.59 -14.93 8.27
C LEU A 47 9.35 -14.41 9.01
N SER A 48 9.47 -14.12 10.32
CA SER A 48 8.36 -13.58 11.09
C SER A 48 7.93 -12.18 10.62
N GLY A 49 8.89 -11.31 10.31
CA GLY A 49 8.65 -9.97 9.78
C GLY A 49 8.06 -9.95 8.37
N ALA A 50 8.26 -11.00 7.57
CA ALA A 50 7.68 -11.13 6.23
C ALA A 50 6.22 -11.60 6.24
N ILE A 51 5.72 -12.20 7.34
CA ILE A 51 4.36 -12.74 7.43
C ILE A 51 3.32 -11.63 7.30
N CYS A 52 3.45 -10.55 8.08
CA CYS A 52 2.48 -9.46 8.06
C CYS A 52 2.40 -8.76 6.69
N PRO A 53 3.51 -8.31 6.06
CA PRO A 53 3.48 -7.74 4.72
C PRO A 53 2.86 -8.68 3.68
N SER A 54 3.18 -9.98 3.75
CA SER A 54 2.61 -10.99 2.86
C SER A 54 1.09 -11.13 3.03
N LEU A 55 0.59 -11.13 4.28
CA LEU A 55 -0.84 -11.16 4.57
C LEU A 55 -1.56 -9.91 4.03
N VAL A 56 -0.96 -8.73 4.19
CA VAL A 56 -1.48 -7.47 3.63
C VAL A 56 -1.59 -7.57 2.11
N CYS A 57 -0.55 -8.05 1.42
CA CYS A 57 -0.56 -8.21 -0.03
C CYS A 57 -1.60 -9.23 -0.51
N LEU A 58 -1.69 -10.39 0.14
CA LEU A 58 -2.68 -11.42 -0.21
C LEU A 58 -4.11 -10.91 -0.01
N ASN A 59 -4.37 -10.22 1.10
CA ASN A 59 -5.68 -9.64 1.38
C ASN A 59 -6.03 -8.54 0.36
N SER A 60 -5.07 -7.65 0.06
CA SER A 60 -5.24 -6.60 -0.95
C SER A 60 -5.52 -7.19 -2.34
N LEU A 61 -4.75 -8.19 -2.78
CA LEU A 61 -4.98 -8.84 -4.08
C LEU A 61 -6.35 -9.50 -4.16
N LYS A 62 -6.83 -10.11 -3.09
CA LYS A 62 -8.10 -10.84 -3.07
C LYS A 62 -9.31 -9.89 -3.02
N ASN A 63 -9.24 -8.85 -2.19
CA ASN A 63 -10.41 -8.05 -1.83
C ASN A 63 -10.41 -6.65 -2.46
N TYR A 64 -9.24 -6.11 -2.82
CA TYR A 64 -9.05 -4.69 -3.22
C TYR A 64 -8.59 -4.51 -4.68
N THR A 65 -8.81 -5.52 -5.53
CA THR A 65 -8.43 -5.51 -6.96
C THR A 65 -9.64 -5.44 -7.89
N TYR A 66 -10.67 -6.25 -7.63
CA TYR A 66 -11.83 -6.40 -8.49
C TYR A 66 -13.09 -5.89 -7.81
N TYR A 67 -13.21 -4.57 -7.70
CA TYR A 67 -14.43 -3.96 -7.17
C TYR A 67 -15.61 -4.19 -8.12
N LYS A 68 -16.72 -4.66 -7.56
CA LYS A 68 -18.01 -4.69 -8.23
C LYS A 68 -18.86 -3.58 -7.61
N PHE A 69 -19.27 -2.63 -8.44
CA PHE A 69 -20.15 -1.53 -8.02
C PHE A 69 -21.54 -1.80 -8.55
N ASN A 70 -22.55 -1.50 -7.73
CA ASN A 70 -23.93 -1.81 -8.08
C ASN A 70 -24.45 -0.80 -9.12
N LYS A 71 -25.07 -1.28 -10.20
CA LYS A 71 -25.63 -0.43 -11.27
C LYS A 71 -27.16 -0.39 -11.26
N ASP A 72 -27.80 -1.15 -10.39
CA ASP A 72 -29.24 -1.41 -10.48
C ASP A 72 -30.04 -0.26 -9.87
N LYS A 73 -30.21 0.82 -10.65
CA LYS A 73 -31.35 1.79 -10.72
C LYS A 73 -30.87 3.13 -11.28
N ILE A 74 -30.63 3.20 -12.60
CA ILE A 74 -30.18 4.41 -13.30
C ILE A 74 -31.21 5.55 -13.22
N ASP A 75 -32.50 5.23 -13.06
CA ASP A 75 -33.59 6.18 -13.29
C ASP A 75 -33.81 7.21 -12.16
N SER A 76 -33.08 7.14 -11.04
CA SER A 76 -33.23 8.07 -9.91
C SER A 76 -31.93 8.61 -9.29
N ILE A 77 -30.76 8.25 -9.83
CA ILE A 77 -29.48 8.59 -9.21
C ILE A 77 -28.95 9.92 -9.74
N LYS A 78 -28.59 10.85 -8.84
CA LYS A 78 -27.85 12.07 -9.20
C LYS A 78 -26.53 11.69 -9.87
N VAL A 79 -26.29 12.20 -11.08
CA VAL A 79 -25.12 11.87 -11.90
C VAL A 79 -24.10 13.01 -11.92
N ILE A 80 -22.81 12.67 -11.96
CA ILE A 80 -21.70 13.61 -12.17
C ILE A 80 -21.33 13.57 -13.68
N LYS A 81 -21.39 14.73 -14.35
CA LYS A 81 -21.11 14.88 -15.79
C LYS A 81 -20.33 16.17 -16.09
N GLY A 82 -19.84 16.28 -17.33
CA GLY A 82 -19.28 17.53 -17.88
C GLY A 82 -17.97 17.96 -17.22
N LYS A 83 -17.79 19.27 -16.99
CA LYS A 83 -16.55 19.85 -16.43
C LYS A 83 -16.19 19.32 -15.04
N ARG A 84 -17.19 19.04 -14.20
CA ARG A 84 -16.98 18.49 -12.84
C ARG A 84 -16.35 17.10 -12.91
N LEU A 85 -16.80 16.27 -13.84
CA LEU A 85 -16.23 14.94 -14.05
C LEU A 85 -14.79 15.03 -14.58
N LEU A 86 -14.52 15.95 -15.51
CA LEU A 86 -13.16 16.19 -16.02
C LEU A 86 -12.18 16.47 -14.89
N PHE A 87 -12.53 17.42 -14.02
CA PHE A 87 -11.68 17.82 -12.90
C PHE A 87 -11.46 16.67 -11.92
N LEU A 88 -12.53 15.92 -11.61
CA LEU A 88 -12.47 14.76 -10.73
C LEU A 88 -11.59 13.64 -11.29
N VAL A 89 -11.66 13.37 -12.60
CA VAL A 89 -10.80 12.41 -13.30
C VAL A 89 -9.34 12.86 -13.27
N ALA A 90 -9.07 14.12 -13.64
CA ALA A 90 -7.72 14.66 -13.71
C ALA A 90 -7.02 14.66 -12.34
N ILE A 91 -7.69 15.14 -11.29
CA ILE A 91 -7.11 15.15 -9.94
C ILE A 91 -6.81 13.73 -9.46
N ASN A 92 -7.77 12.79 -9.59
CA ASN A 92 -7.55 11.43 -9.12
C ASN A 92 -6.40 10.74 -9.86
N LEU A 93 -6.30 10.94 -11.18
CA LEU A 93 -5.20 10.38 -11.96
C LEU A 93 -3.86 10.98 -11.56
N ILE A 94 -3.73 12.30 -11.52
CA ILE A 94 -2.47 12.96 -11.15
C ILE A 94 -2.05 12.56 -9.74
N PHE A 95 -2.99 12.57 -8.78
CA PHE A 95 -2.72 12.20 -7.40
C PHE A 95 -2.28 10.74 -7.26
N LEU A 96 -3.04 9.79 -7.82
CA LEU A 96 -2.71 8.37 -7.74
C LEU A 96 -1.38 8.06 -8.46
N SER A 97 -1.16 8.66 -9.63
CA SER A 97 0.08 8.48 -10.38
C SER A 97 1.29 9.04 -9.64
N TYR A 98 1.15 10.19 -8.99
CA TYR A 98 2.19 10.77 -8.14
C TYR A 98 2.54 9.85 -6.97
N LEU A 99 1.54 9.34 -6.25
CA LEU A 99 1.78 8.41 -5.14
C LEU A 99 2.50 7.14 -5.59
N ILE A 100 2.11 6.57 -6.73
CA ILE A 100 2.78 5.38 -7.28
C ILE A 100 4.21 5.70 -7.71
N ALA A 101 4.43 6.86 -8.35
CA ALA A 101 5.74 7.32 -8.77
C ALA A 101 6.70 7.46 -7.59
N ASP A 102 6.29 8.21 -6.58
CA ASP A 102 7.09 8.46 -5.38
C ASP A 102 7.36 7.15 -4.62
N TYR A 103 6.36 6.27 -4.54
CA TYR A 103 6.52 4.99 -3.86
C TYR A 103 7.49 4.02 -4.56
N ILE A 104 7.50 4.02 -5.89
CA ILE A 104 8.52 3.31 -6.68
C ILE A 104 9.90 3.92 -6.40
N TYR A 105 9.99 5.24 -6.36
CA TYR A 105 11.25 5.94 -6.10
C TYR A 105 11.81 5.64 -4.70
N ILE A 106 10.98 5.64 -3.65
CA ILE A 106 11.37 5.24 -2.29
C ILE A 106 12.03 3.85 -2.29
N ASN A 107 11.45 2.89 -3.03
CA ASN A 107 11.99 1.54 -3.11
C ASN A 107 13.37 1.51 -3.77
N PHE A 108 13.53 2.20 -4.91
CA PHE A 108 14.81 2.29 -5.61
C PHE A 108 15.89 2.96 -4.75
N ASP A 109 15.55 4.07 -4.11
CA ASP A 109 16.44 4.80 -3.21
C ASP A 109 16.91 3.92 -2.04
N LEU A 110 15.98 3.21 -1.38
CA LEU A 110 16.33 2.26 -0.31
C LEU A 110 17.28 1.16 -0.79
N ILE A 111 16.99 0.52 -1.92
CA ILE A 111 17.82 -0.57 -2.43
C ILE A 111 19.22 -0.07 -2.81
N LEU A 112 19.31 1.10 -3.45
CA LEU A 112 20.58 1.63 -3.91
C LEU A 112 21.45 2.10 -2.74
N ASN A 113 20.87 2.83 -1.78
CA ASN A 113 21.60 3.27 -0.59
C ASN A 113 22.01 2.10 0.32
N LEU A 114 21.22 1.02 0.40
CA LEU A 114 21.54 -0.14 1.25
C LEU A 114 22.56 -1.11 0.63
N PHE A 115 22.47 -1.38 -0.67
CA PHE A 115 23.24 -2.47 -1.30
C PHE A 115 24.32 -1.98 -2.27
N LEU A 116 24.25 -0.72 -2.70
CA LEU A 116 25.13 -0.14 -3.71
C LEU A 116 25.68 1.21 -3.21
N GLU A 117 26.38 1.16 -2.08
CA GLU A 117 27.03 2.31 -1.45
C GLU A 117 27.81 3.15 -2.47
N GLY A 118 27.54 4.47 -2.47
CA GLY A 118 28.18 5.44 -3.35
C GLY A 118 27.42 5.77 -4.65
N ILE A 119 26.34 5.06 -4.98
CA ILE A 119 25.43 5.44 -6.08
C ILE A 119 24.27 6.26 -5.52
N ASN A 120 24.48 7.56 -5.36
CA ASN A 120 23.40 8.47 -5.01
C ASN A 120 22.42 8.56 -6.19
N VAL A 121 21.18 8.11 -5.99
CA VAL A 121 20.12 8.35 -6.97
C VAL A 121 19.77 9.83 -6.91
N PRO A 122 20.08 10.62 -7.95
CA PRO A 122 19.65 12.01 -7.95
C PRO A 122 18.12 12.03 -7.88
N LYS A 123 17.59 12.93 -7.05
CA LYS A 123 16.14 13.16 -7.00
C LYS A 123 15.67 13.48 -8.40
N PRO A 124 14.57 12.86 -8.87
CA PRO A 124 14.09 13.10 -10.21
C PRO A 124 13.73 14.58 -10.32
N ASP A 125 14.30 15.24 -11.33
CA ASP A 125 13.94 16.61 -11.66
C ASP A 125 12.45 16.70 -11.96
N ILE A 126 11.86 17.88 -11.79
CA ILE A 126 10.42 18.12 -11.98
C ILE A 126 9.94 17.58 -13.34
N GLN A 127 10.75 17.75 -14.39
CA GLN A 127 10.44 17.23 -15.72
C GLN A 127 10.39 15.70 -15.77
N GLN A 128 11.37 15.01 -15.18
CA GLN A 128 11.42 13.55 -15.16
C GLN A 128 10.26 12.97 -14.35
N LEU A 129 9.99 13.55 -13.18
CA LEU A 129 8.85 13.18 -12.35
C LEU A 129 7.53 13.40 -13.09
N SER A 130 7.35 14.54 -13.75
CA SER A 130 6.14 14.81 -14.55
C SER A 130 5.93 13.81 -15.68
N PHE A 131 7.00 13.38 -16.34
CA PHE A 131 6.95 12.38 -17.39
C PHE A 131 6.54 11.01 -16.84
N PHE A 132 7.09 10.63 -15.68
CA PHE A 132 6.75 9.37 -15.02
C PHE A 132 5.29 9.35 -14.52
N ILE A 133 4.82 10.46 -13.93
CA ILE A 133 3.41 10.65 -13.54
C ILE A 133 2.49 10.52 -14.76
N PHE A 134 2.86 11.14 -15.89
CA PHE A 134 2.10 11.05 -17.12
C PHE A 134 2.02 9.61 -17.65
N LEU A 135 3.15 8.90 -17.67
CA LEU A 135 3.23 7.50 -18.08
C LEU A 135 2.36 6.59 -17.19
N ILE A 136 2.46 6.73 -15.87
CA ILE A 136 1.61 5.98 -14.93
C ILE A 136 0.13 6.32 -15.15
N SER A 137 -0.20 7.59 -15.40
CA SER A 137 -1.58 8.01 -15.67
C SER A 137 -2.17 7.32 -16.89
N ILE A 138 -1.39 7.20 -17.97
CA ILE A 138 -1.80 6.43 -19.17
C ILE A 138 -2.03 4.97 -18.81
N LEU A 139 -1.09 4.35 -18.08
CA LEU A 139 -1.22 2.95 -17.66
C LEU A 139 -2.42 2.71 -16.75
N LEU A 140 -2.84 3.68 -15.93
CA LEU A 140 -4.01 3.55 -15.05
C LEU A 140 -5.34 3.53 -15.81
N ILE A 141 -5.40 4.09 -17.02
CA ILE A 141 -6.62 4.10 -17.84
C ILE A 141 -6.96 2.70 -18.34
N PHE A 142 -5.97 1.93 -18.81
CA PHE A 142 -6.24 0.60 -19.32
C PHE A 142 -6.42 -0.43 -18.20
N LYS A 143 -7.51 -1.20 -18.28
CA LYS A 143 -7.88 -2.17 -17.24
C LYS A 143 -6.77 -3.19 -16.93
N ARG A 144 -6.06 -3.69 -17.96
CA ARG A 144 -5.00 -4.71 -17.81
C ARG A 144 -3.75 -4.15 -17.14
N SER A 145 -3.25 -3.00 -17.58
CA SER A 145 -2.07 -2.35 -16.99
C SER A 145 -2.34 -1.84 -15.59
N ARG A 146 -3.53 -1.33 -15.29
CA ARG A 146 -3.93 -0.97 -13.93
C ARG A 146 -3.79 -2.13 -12.95
N PHE A 147 -4.14 -3.34 -13.36
CA PHE A 147 -3.96 -4.54 -12.54
C PHE A 147 -2.49 -4.92 -12.36
N LEU A 148 -1.66 -4.72 -13.39
CA LEU A 148 -0.21 -4.91 -13.28
C LEU A 148 0.41 -3.89 -12.31
N LEU A 149 0.05 -2.61 -12.42
CA LEU A 149 0.48 -1.56 -11.49
C LEU A 149 0.12 -1.91 -10.05
N LYS A 150 -1.08 -2.44 -9.81
CA LYS A 150 -1.50 -2.91 -8.49
C LYS A 150 -0.56 -3.98 -7.92
N LYS A 151 -0.15 -4.95 -8.74
CA LYS A 151 0.82 -5.97 -8.32
C LYS A 151 2.20 -5.38 -8.03
N ILE A 152 2.67 -4.46 -8.87
CA ILE A 152 3.96 -3.78 -8.68
C ILE A 152 3.97 -3.00 -7.36
N ILE A 153 2.90 -2.25 -7.04
CA ILE A 153 2.77 -1.55 -5.76
C ILE A 153 2.89 -2.51 -4.57
N LEU A 154 2.25 -3.68 -4.65
CA LEU A 154 2.31 -4.67 -3.57
C LEU A 154 3.67 -5.36 -3.46
N ILE A 155 4.35 -5.62 -4.58
CA ILE A 155 5.73 -6.09 -4.58
C ILE A 155 6.64 -5.05 -3.92
N ASN A 156 6.50 -3.77 -4.28
CA ASN A 156 7.26 -2.68 -3.68
C ASN A 156 7.03 -2.58 -2.17
N PHE A 157 5.80 -2.79 -1.70
CA PHE A 157 5.49 -2.82 -0.27
C PHE A 157 6.24 -3.92 0.48
N ILE A 158 6.29 -5.13 -0.06
CA ILE A 158 7.05 -6.23 0.53
C ILE A 158 8.53 -5.91 0.54
N LEU A 159 9.07 -5.43 -0.59
CA LEU A 159 10.49 -5.10 -0.72
C LEU A 159 10.92 -4.00 0.26
N ILE A 160 10.15 -2.91 0.37
CA ILE A 160 10.42 -1.86 1.37
C ILE A 160 10.37 -2.46 2.77
N SER A 161 9.34 -3.25 3.10
CA SER A 161 9.24 -3.87 4.43
C SER A 161 10.46 -4.74 4.77
N LEU A 162 10.96 -5.53 3.80
CA LEU A 162 12.17 -6.34 3.98
C LEU A 162 13.42 -5.47 4.18
N CYS A 163 13.57 -4.38 3.42
CA CYS A 163 14.66 -3.43 3.59
C CYS A 163 14.62 -2.76 4.98
N LEU A 164 13.42 -2.44 5.48
CA LEU A 164 13.24 -1.88 6.82
C LEU A 164 13.63 -2.87 7.91
N TRP A 165 13.30 -4.15 7.76
CA TRP A 165 13.77 -5.18 8.70
C TRP A 165 15.29 -5.34 8.69
N HIS A 166 15.90 -5.23 7.50
CA HIS A 166 17.35 -5.26 7.36
C HIS A 166 18.03 -4.10 8.08
N LEU A 167 17.56 -2.87 7.84
CA LEU A 167 18.02 -1.67 8.55
C LEU A 167 17.96 -1.84 10.08
N GLN A 168 16.89 -2.45 10.60
CA GLN A 168 16.72 -2.68 12.03
C GLN A 168 17.67 -3.74 12.62
N ILE A 169 17.95 -4.82 11.88
CA ILE A 169 18.90 -5.86 12.31
C ILE A 169 20.31 -5.29 12.38
N ASP A 170 20.73 -4.56 11.34
CA ASP A 170 22.09 -4.04 11.23
C ASP A 170 22.26 -2.71 11.96
N ASN A 171 21.21 -2.24 12.64
CA ASN A 171 21.17 -0.99 13.40
C ASN A 171 21.62 0.23 12.58
N ILE A 172 21.26 0.26 11.31
CA ILE A 172 21.58 1.34 10.38
C ILE A 172 20.56 2.47 10.60
N SER A 173 21.05 3.64 11.00
CA SER A 173 20.20 4.82 11.15
C SER A 173 19.75 5.33 9.78
N VAL A 174 18.45 5.50 9.61
CA VAL A 174 17.89 6.17 8.43
C VAL A 174 18.01 7.67 8.63
N ASP A 175 18.98 8.28 7.95
CA ASP A 175 19.26 9.71 7.95
C ASP A 175 18.74 10.36 6.64
N ASP A 176 19.15 11.60 6.38
CA ASP A 176 18.73 12.39 5.22
C ASP A 176 19.19 11.84 3.87
N GLN A 177 20.04 10.79 3.86
CA GLN A 177 20.44 10.08 2.66
C GLN A 177 19.26 9.29 2.07
N PHE A 178 18.37 8.76 2.91
CA PHE A 178 17.20 8.03 2.45
C PHE A 178 16.03 8.97 2.16
N HIS A 179 15.41 8.85 0.99
CA HIS A 179 14.24 9.65 0.62
C HIS A 179 13.05 9.39 1.54
N ILE A 180 12.95 8.20 2.14
CA ILE A 180 11.91 7.88 3.14
C ILE A 180 12.01 8.77 4.39
N TYR A 181 13.19 9.34 4.68
CA TYR A 181 13.40 10.27 5.80
C TYR A 181 12.57 11.56 5.70
N ARG A 182 12.08 11.91 4.52
CA ARG A 182 11.16 13.06 4.37
C ARG A 182 9.81 12.84 5.06
N TYR A 183 9.46 11.59 5.33
CA TYR A 183 8.22 11.20 5.99
C TYR A 183 8.42 10.94 7.50
N PHE A 184 9.64 11.12 8.01
CA PHE A 184 10.14 10.69 9.33
C PHE A 184 9.66 11.52 10.53
N GLY A 185 8.56 12.28 10.38
CA GLY A 185 7.88 12.85 11.55
C GLY A 185 7.34 11.77 12.51
N LEU A 186 7.29 10.52 12.06
CA LEU A 186 6.93 9.32 12.81
C LEU A 186 8.18 8.44 12.94
N ASN A 187 8.59 8.08 14.18
CA ASN A 187 9.76 7.23 14.45
C ASN A 187 9.66 5.78 13.93
N ASP A 188 8.60 5.42 13.22
CA ASP A 188 8.32 4.05 12.75
C ASP A 188 8.16 4.01 11.23
N LEU A 189 9.22 3.57 10.56
CA LEU A 189 9.29 3.43 9.11
C LEU A 189 8.31 2.39 8.55
N ASN A 190 7.99 1.35 9.32
CA ASN A 190 7.04 0.33 8.88
C ASN A 190 5.62 0.91 8.85
N LEU A 191 5.27 1.73 9.84
CA LEU A 191 4.01 2.48 9.83
C LEU A 191 3.95 3.48 8.67
N ILE A 192 5.04 4.19 8.36
CA ILE A 192 5.10 5.08 7.19
C ILE A 192 4.83 4.30 5.90
N ASN A 193 5.52 3.19 5.68
CA ASN A 193 5.33 2.31 4.52
C ASN A 193 3.87 1.84 4.41
N LEU A 194 3.27 1.47 5.54
CA LEU A 194 1.86 1.10 5.63
C LEU A 194 0.92 2.27 5.26
N PHE A 195 1.14 3.46 5.79
CA PHE A 195 0.31 4.64 5.51
C PHE A 195 0.36 5.04 4.04
N ILE A 196 1.53 4.95 3.40
CA ILE A 196 1.67 5.18 1.96
C ILE A 196 0.82 4.16 1.19
N LEU A 197 0.91 2.87 1.54
CA LEU A 197 0.09 1.83 0.92
C LEU A 197 -1.41 2.08 1.11
N VAL A 198 -1.86 2.42 2.32
CA VAL A 198 -3.28 2.74 2.62
C VAL A 198 -3.77 3.89 1.73
N THR A 199 -2.96 4.93 1.58
CA THR A 199 -3.30 6.10 0.77
C THR A 199 -3.44 5.74 -0.71
N ILE A 200 -2.55 4.88 -1.20
CA ILE A 200 -2.63 4.32 -2.57
C ILE A 200 -3.88 3.46 -2.73
N GLU A 201 -4.21 2.60 -1.76
CA GLU A 201 -5.41 1.73 -1.79
C GLU A 201 -6.71 2.53 -1.93
N ILE A 202 -6.87 3.56 -1.09
CA ILE A 202 -8.03 4.46 -1.12
C ILE A 202 -8.13 5.19 -2.46
N SER A 203 -7.00 5.70 -2.95
CA SER A 203 -6.94 6.41 -4.24
C SER A 203 -7.25 5.47 -5.40
N PHE A 204 -6.76 4.23 -5.34
CA PHE A 204 -7.01 3.20 -6.35
C PHE A 204 -8.46 2.70 -6.34
N TYR A 205 -9.09 2.59 -5.17
CA TYR A 205 -10.53 2.33 -5.03
C TYR A 205 -11.34 3.45 -5.70
N THR A 206 -11.02 4.70 -5.41
CA THR A 206 -11.70 5.87 -5.98
C THR A 206 -11.56 5.89 -7.50
N TRP A 207 -10.35 5.66 -8.01
CA TRP A 207 -10.11 5.53 -9.45
C TRP A 207 -10.89 4.36 -10.07
N SER A 208 -10.97 3.23 -9.39
CA SER A 208 -11.71 2.06 -9.85
C SER A 208 -13.22 2.31 -9.97
N PHE A 209 -13.78 3.12 -9.08
CA PHE A 209 -15.18 3.56 -9.14
C PHE A 209 -15.43 4.47 -10.36
N ILE A 210 -14.58 5.48 -10.54
CA ILE A 210 -14.69 6.46 -11.63
C ILE A 210 -14.59 5.77 -13.00
N SER A 211 -13.62 4.87 -13.14
CA SER A 211 -13.32 4.14 -14.38
C SER A 211 -14.13 2.85 -14.55
N TYR A 212 -15.20 2.65 -13.79
CA TYR A 212 -15.96 1.41 -13.82
C TYR A 212 -16.77 1.26 -15.12
N LYS A 213 -16.59 0.13 -15.81
CA LYS A 213 -17.31 -0.22 -17.05
C LYS A 213 -17.26 0.93 -18.07
N THR A 214 -18.41 1.48 -18.45
CA THR A 214 -18.59 2.50 -19.48
C THR A 214 -18.59 3.93 -18.92
N ASN A 215 -18.35 4.12 -17.62
CA ASN A 215 -18.50 5.45 -17.00
C ASN A 215 -17.61 6.53 -17.65
N LEU A 216 -16.39 6.17 -18.05
CA LEU A 216 -15.48 7.08 -18.76
C LEU A 216 -15.82 7.26 -20.24
N SER A 217 -16.31 6.21 -20.92
CA SER A 217 -16.72 6.31 -22.33
C SER A 217 -17.99 7.15 -22.49
N ASP A 218 -18.93 6.97 -21.56
CA ASP A 218 -20.22 7.66 -21.56
C ASP A 218 -20.11 9.06 -20.94
N TRP A 219 -18.95 9.39 -20.36
CA TRP A 219 -18.66 10.62 -19.61
C TRP A 219 -19.66 10.90 -18.48
N ILE A 220 -20.03 9.83 -17.78
CA ILE A 220 -21.12 9.78 -16.81
C ILE A 220 -20.71 8.89 -15.64
N VAL A 221 -20.60 9.45 -14.44
CA VAL A 221 -20.35 8.68 -13.21
C VAL A 221 -21.55 8.82 -12.25
N PRO A 222 -22.19 7.72 -11.84
CA PRO A 222 -23.24 7.78 -10.83
C PRO A 222 -22.67 8.20 -9.47
N LYS A 223 -23.44 8.90 -8.65
CA LYS A 223 -23.04 9.16 -7.26
C LYS A 223 -22.97 7.82 -6.49
N PRO A 224 -21.95 7.59 -5.65
CA PRO A 224 -21.81 6.34 -4.91
C PRO A 224 -23.02 6.08 -4.01
N GLN A 225 -23.47 4.83 -3.99
CA GLN A 225 -24.54 4.35 -3.13
C GLN A 225 -24.01 3.78 -1.81
N ARG A 226 -24.90 3.51 -0.86
CA ARG A 226 -24.52 2.91 0.45
C ARG A 226 -23.76 1.59 0.28
N GLU A 227 -24.13 0.79 -0.71
CA GLU A 227 -23.47 -0.50 -0.97
C GLU A 227 -22.04 -0.33 -1.51
N ASP A 228 -21.79 0.73 -2.28
CA ASP A 228 -20.46 1.03 -2.80
C ASP A 228 -19.50 1.45 -1.67
N ILE A 229 -20.02 2.02 -0.56
CA ILE A 229 -19.22 2.45 0.60
C ILE A 229 -18.72 1.25 1.42
N ALA A 230 -19.40 0.10 1.39
CA ALA A 230 -19.01 -1.05 2.21
C ALA A 230 -17.58 -1.57 1.92
N PRO A 231 -17.15 -1.75 0.66
CA PRO A 231 -15.75 -2.04 0.33
C PRO A 231 -14.74 -1.04 0.88
N PHE A 232 -15.07 0.26 0.86
CA PHE A 232 -14.21 1.31 1.41
C PHE A 232 -14.03 1.13 2.92
N LEU A 233 -15.11 0.92 3.67
CA LEU A 233 -15.04 0.64 5.11
C LEU A 233 -14.24 -0.61 5.43
N ASN A 234 -14.33 -1.65 4.59
CA ASN A 234 -13.54 -2.87 4.76
C ASN A 234 -12.03 -2.62 4.61
N ILE A 235 -11.61 -1.69 3.75
CA ILE A 235 -10.21 -1.26 3.65
C ILE A 235 -9.80 -0.62 4.98
N PHE A 236 -10.56 0.35 5.49
CA PHE A 236 -10.26 1.02 6.76
C PHE A 236 -10.15 0.05 7.94
N ILE A 237 -11.12 -0.84 8.11
CA ILE A 237 -11.13 -1.79 9.23
C ILE A 237 -9.92 -2.71 9.15
N PHE A 238 -9.62 -3.25 7.97
CA PHE A 238 -8.46 -4.13 7.80
C PHE A 238 -7.15 -3.43 8.16
N TYR A 239 -6.90 -2.27 7.55
CA TYR A 239 -5.66 -1.54 7.78
C TYR A 239 -5.54 -0.97 9.20
N PHE A 240 -6.66 -0.68 9.87
CA PHE A 240 -6.65 -0.31 11.29
C PHE A 240 -6.02 -1.39 12.17
N PHE A 241 -6.34 -2.66 11.94
CA PHE A 241 -5.70 -3.76 12.67
C PHE A 241 -4.22 -3.93 12.33
N ILE A 242 -3.82 -3.65 11.09
CA ILE A 242 -2.41 -3.68 10.70
C ILE A 242 -1.64 -2.51 11.32
N ILE A 243 -2.25 -1.34 11.47
CA ILE A 243 -1.65 -0.21 12.20
C ILE A 243 -1.40 -0.63 13.65
N ILE A 244 -2.40 -1.22 14.32
CA ILE A 244 -2.24 -1.75 15.69
C ILE A 244 -1.10 -2.77 15.76
N TYR A 245 -0.98 -3.67 14.78
CA TYR A 245 0.14 -4.63 14.71
C TYR A 245 1.50 -3.92 14.78
N TYR A 246 1.73 -2.95 13.91
CA TYR A 246 3.03 -2.27 13.85
C TYR A 246 3.26 -1.37 15.06
N SER A 247 2.22 -0.74 15.60
CA SER A 247 2.32 0.05 16.85
C SER A 247 2.63 -0.78 18.10
N ILE A 248 2.34 -2.09 18.11
CA ILE A 248 2.74 -2.99 19.21
C ILE A 248 4.19 -3.47 19.04
N LEU A 249 4.63 -3.59 17.80
CA LEU A 249 5.96 -4.09 17.47
C LEU A 249 7.07 -3.10 17.85
N THR A 250 6.84 -1.81 17.59
CA THR A 250 7.71 -0.72 18.03
C THR A 250 7.81 -0.68 19.56
#